data_AF-A0A5C7RJD5-F1
#
_entry.id   AF-A0A5C7RJD5-F1
#
_cell.length_a   1.000
_cell.length_b   1.000
_cell.length_c   1.000
_cell.angle_alpha   90.00
_cell.angle_beta   90.00
_cell.angle_gamma   90.00
#
_symmetry.space_group_name_H-M   'P 1'
#
loop_
_entity.id
_entity.type
_entity.pdbx_description
1 polymer ?
#
loop_
_entity_poly.entity_id
_entity_poly.type
_entity_poly.pdbx_seq_one_letter_code
_entity_poly.pdbx_strand_id
1 'polypeptide(L)'
;MAELGVLLEDDQAAHEAFLLPYAFAKRHGVLIQQEAEANVLLYRDTLKPTVLMEVQRNCSRIQVMRQVDAASFERLLAACYDRSQTGAAMMQELGDEADLYDIAETMPEPEDLLEAEDDAPIIRLINALLSQAVKENASDIHIEAFETRMQVRMRIDGVLREILEPPRKLAPLIISRIKVMARLDIAEKRVPQDGRISLRLAGRAVDVRVSTLPSGHSERIVLRLLDKQAGRLNLSNLGMDPEVHGRLERLIQKPHGIILVTGPTGSGKT
;
A
#
# COMPACT_ATOMS: atom_id res chain seq x y z
N MET A 1 -28.06 -52.97 11.52
CA MET A 1 -26.78 -53.22 10.81
C MET A 1 -26.47 -51.97 10.03
N ALA A 2 -25.30 -51.38 10.31
CA ALA A 2 -24.72 -50.17 9.75
C ALA A 2 -25.43 -48.84 10.10
N GLU A 3 -24.76 -47.76 10.49
CA GLU A 3 -23.39 -47.50 10.97
C GLU A 3 -23.37 -46.01 11.39
N LEU A 4 -22.78 -45.76 12.56
CA LEU A 4 -21.91 -44.62 12.94
C LEU A 4 -22.01 -43.29 12.14
N GLY A 5 -22.13 -42.11 12.75
CA GLY A 5 -21.45 -41.66 13.97
C GLY A 5 -20.54 -40.47 13.61
N VAL A 6 -21.01 -39.26 13.98
CA VAL A 6 -20.35 -37.95 14.19
C VAL A 6 -18.84 -37.84 13.90
N LEU A 7 -18.46 -36.75 13.20
CA LEU A 7 -17.35 -35.79 13.45
C LEU A 7 -17.21 -34.95 12.15
N LEU A 8 -17.70 -33.70 12.06
CA LEU A 8 -16.92 -32.48 12.35
C LEU A 8 -15.41 -32.66 12.12
N GLU A 9 -14.93 -32.27 10.94
CA GLU A 9 -13.67 -31.52 10.75
C GLU A 9 -13.45 -31.24 9.25
N ASP A 10 -12.97 -30.02 8.98
CA ASP A 10 -12.31 -29.54 7.77
C ASP A 10 -13.08 -29.45 6.45
N ASP A 11 -13.64 -28.25 6.20
CA ASP A 11 -13.39 -27.60 4.90
C ASP A 11 -13.31 -26.06 5.06
N GLN A 12 -12.42 -25.61 5.94
CA GLN A 12 -11.86 -24.27 5.90
C GLN A 12 -10.63 -24.27 4.96
N ALA A 13 -10.82 -24.62 3.69
CA ALA A 13 -9.77 -24.54 2.69
C ALA A 13 -9.95 -23.29 1.81
N ALA A 14 -9.13 -22.28 2.11
CA ALA A 14 -8.58 -21.28 1.19
C ALA A 14 -9.52 -20.64 0.14
N HIS A 15 -10.08 -19.47 0.50
CA HIS A 15 -10.59 -18.49 -0.46
C HIS A 15 -9.43 -17.80 -1.19
N GLU A 16 -8.79 -18.48 -2.14
CA GLU A 16 -7.78 -17.87 -3.01
C GLU A 16 -8.46 -17.10 -4.16
N ALA A 17 -8.42 -15.77 -4.09
CA ALA A 17 -8.83 -14.92 -5.18
C ALA A 17 -7.85 -15.06 -6.35
N PHE A 18 -8.30 -15.64 -7.46
CA PHE A 18 -7.53 -15.76 -8.71
C PHE A 18 -7.36 -14.38 -9.38
N LEU A 19 -6.48 -13.54 -8.82
CA LEU A 19 -6.10 -12.27 -9.45
C LEU A 19 -5.07 -12.51 -10.55
N LEU A 20 -5.31 -11.91 -11.71
CA LEU A 20 -4.27 -11.76 -12.73
C LEU A 20 -3.17 -10.80 -12.22
N PRO A 21 -1.96 -10.81 -12.79
CA PRO A 21 -0.97 -9.76 -12.53
C PRO A 21 -1.49 -8.38 -12.98
N TYR A 22 -1.23 -7.32 -12.21
CA TYR A 22 -1.73 -5.97 -12.51
C TYR A 22 -1.29 -5.48 -13.89
N ALA A 23 -0.02 -5.70 -14.23
CA ALA A 23 0.54 -5.32 -15.52
C ALA A 23 -0.15 -6.05 -16.68
N PHE A 24 -0.42 -7.35 -16.53
CA PHE A 24 -1.15 -8.15 -17.51
C PHE A 24 -2.58 -7.64 -17.68
N ALA A 25 -3.29 -7.44 -16.57
CA ALA A 25 -4.66 -6.92 -16.55
C ALA A 25 -4.76 -5.54 -17.21
N LYS A 26 -3.84 -4.62 -16.88
CA LYS A 26 -3.79 -3.27 -17.46
C LYS A 26 -3.41 -3.27 -18.94
N ARG A 27 -2.36 -4.01 -19.31
CA ARG A 27 -1.83 -4.06 -20.68
C ARG A 27 -2.83 -4.65 -21.66
N HIS A 28 -3.52 -5.71 -21.24
CA HIS A 28 -4.46 -6.43 -22.09
C HIS A 28 -5.91 -6.01 -21.87
N GLY A 29 -6.18 -5.12 -20.91
CA GLY A 29 -7.51 -4.61 -20.62
C GLY A 29 -8.46 -5.72 -20.15
N VAL A 30 -7.98 -6.62 -19.29
CA VAL A 30 -8.73 -7.77 -18.76
C VAL A 30 -8.67 -7.83 -17.23
N LEU A 31 -9.73 -8.29 -16.58
CA LEU A 31 -9.81 -8.43 -15.12
C LEU A 31 -10.70 -9.61 -14.75
N ILE A 32 -10.35 -10.36 -13.72
CA ILE A 32 -11.22 -11.41 -13.15
C ILE A 32 -11.89 -10.87 -11.90
N GLN A 33 -13.22 -10.99 -11.85
CA GLN A 33 -14.01 -10.65 -10.69
C GLN A 33 -14.92 -11.83 -10.33
N GLN A 34 -14.98 -12.17 -9.05
CA GLN A 34 -15.91 -13.17 -8.55
C GLN A 34 -17.23 -12.47 -8.19
N GLU A 35 -18.31 -12.86 -8.86
CA GLU A 35 -19.68 -12.42 -8.57
C GLU A 35 -20.48 -13.62 -8.05
N ALA A 36 -20.83 -13.60 -6.76
CA ALA A 36 -21.42 -14.74 -6.04
C ALA A 36 -20.56 -16.02 -6.16
N GLU A 37 -20.96 -16.98 -6.99
CA GLU A 37 -20.24 -18.25 -7.26
C GLU A 37 -19.72 -18.33 -8.70
N ALA A 38 -19.72 -17.21 -9.44
CA ALA A 38 -19.29 -17.16 -10.82
C ALA A 38 -18.01 -16.33 -11.00
N ASN A 39 -17.02 -16.90 -11.70
CA ASN A 39 -15.87 -16.13 -12.17
C ASN A 39 -16.24 -15.37 -13.45
N VAL A 40 -16.19 -14.05 -13.38
CA VAL A 40 -16.53 -13.13 -14.47
C VAL A 40 -15.24 -12.51 -15.01
N LEU A 41 -14.99 -12.70 -16.31
CA LEU A 41 -13.94 -11.99 -17.04
C LEU A 41 -14.49 -10.67 -17.55
N LEU A 42 -13.98 -9.56 -17.01
CA LEU A 42 -14.22 -8.22 -17.52
C LEU A 42 -13.16 -7.85 -18.54
N TYR A 43 -13.55 -7.25 -19.66
CA TYR A 43 -12.61 -6.80 -20.69
C TYR A 43 -13.00 -5.44 -21.28
N ARG A 44 -12.02 -4.62 -21.67
CA ARG A 44 -12.25 -3.26 -22.18
C ARG A 44 -12.48 -3.22 -23.70
N ASP A 45 -11.55 -3.80 -24.45
CA ASP A 45 -11.47 -3.70 -25.92
C ASP A 45 -11.67 -5.07 -26.59
N THR A 46 -10.97 -5.38 -27.67
CA THR A 46 -10.98 -6.71 -28.29
C THR A 46 -10.14 -7.71 -27.51
N LEU A 47 -10.76 -8.81 -27.08
CA LEU A 47 -10.09 -9.91 -26.40
C LEU A 47 -9.33 -10.80 -27.40
N LYS A 48 -8.00 -10.89 -27.28
CA LYS A 48 -7.18 -11.76 -28.14
C LYS A 48 -7.26 -13.22 -27.65
N PRO A 49 -7.28 -14.23 -28.55
CA PRO A 49 -7.30 -15.63 -28.15
C PRO A 49 -6.13 -16.02 -27.23
N THR A 50 -4.93 -15.49 -27.46
CA THR A 50 -3.75 -15.75 -26.61
C THR A 50 -3.90 -15.20 -25.19
N VAL A 51 -4.53 -14.04 -25.03
CA VAL A 51 -4.83 -13.45 -23.72
C VAL A 51 -5.87 -14.29 -22.99
N LEU A 52 -6.93 -14.73 -23.69
CA LEU A 52 -7.95 -15.60 -23.10
C LEU A 52 -7.36 -16.92 -22.61
N MET A 53 -6.43 -17.52 -23.36
CA MET A 53 -5.73 -18.73 -22.92
C MET A 53 -4.92 -18.51 -21.64
N GLU A 54 -4.21 -17.39 -21.51
CA GLU A 54 -3.45 -17.07 -20.29
C GLU A 54 -4.37 -16.76 -19.09
N VAL A 55 -5.51 -16.10 -19.33
CA VAL A 55 -6.54 -15.91 -18.30
C VAL A 55 -7.11 -17.25 -17.85
N GLN A 56 -7.39 -18.17 -18.78
CA GLN A 56 -7.88 -19.53 -18.48
C GLN A 56 -6.83 -20.41 -17.79
N ARG A 57 -5.53 -20.17 -18.04
CA ARG A 57 -4.42 -20.83 -17.34
C ARG A 57 -4.41 -20.45 -15.85
N ASN A 58 -4.64 -19.18 -15.55
CA ASN A 58 -4.68 -18.65 -14.19
C ASN A 58 -6.03 -18.87 -13.50
N CYS A 59 -7.12 -19.01 -14.25
CA CYS A 59 -8.46 -19.28 -13.72
C CYS A 59 -9.18 -20.31 -14.60
N SER A 60 -9.20 -21.54 -14.11
CA SER A 60 -9.64 -22.72 -14.88
C SER A 60 -11.12 -22.70 -15.26
N ARG A 61 -11.93 -21.78 -14.71
CA ARG A 61 -13.38 -21.80 -14.87
C ARG A 61 -13.99 -20.39 -14.92
N ILE A 62 -13.86 -19.72 -16.07
CA ILE A 62 -14.57 -18.48 -16.40
C ILE A 62 -15.99 -18.83 -16.85
N GLN A 63 -17.01 -18.33 -16.15
CA GLN A 63 -18.41 -18.60 -16.47
C GLN A 63 -19.07 -17.50 -17.31
N VAL A 64 -18.62 -16.26 -17.15
CA VAL A 64 -19.21 -15.10 -17.83
C VAL A 64 -18.11 -14.18 -18.35
N MET A 65 -18.28 -13.63 -19.56
CA MET A 65 -17.41 -12.59 -20.11
C MET A 65 -18.23 -11.33 -20.35
N ARG A 66 -17.76 -10.17 -19.86
CA ARG A 66 -18.49 -8.90 -19.95
C ARG A 66 -17.57 -7.79 -20.44
N GLN A 67 -17.98 -7.08 -21.48
CA GLN A 67 -17.28 -5.89 -21.92
C GLN A 67 -17.64 -4.69 -21.02
N VAL A 68 -16.64 -3.89 -20.66
CA VAL A 68 -16.80 -2.66 -19.86
C VAL A 68 -16.14 -1.49 -20.57
N ASP A 69 -16.63 -0.27 -20.34
CA ASP A 69 -15.99 0.94 -20.86
C ASP A 69 -14.66 1.24 -20.15
N ALA A 70 -13.84 2.09 -20.76
CA ALA A 70 -12.51 2.42 -20.25
C ALA A 70 -12.53 3.03 -18.84
N ALA A 71 -13.49 3.91 -18.55
CA ALA A 71 -13.57 4.55 -17.24
C ALA A 71 -14.01 3.56 -16.15
N SER A 72 -14.93 2.65 -16.48
CA SER A 72 -15.33 1.57 -15.58
C SER A 72 -14.23 0.53 -15.38
N PHE A 73 -13.48 0.19 -16.43
CA PHE A 73 -12.35 -0.72 -16.34
C PHE A 73 -11.28 -0.20 -15.37
N GLU A 74 -10.84 1.05 -15.52
CA GLU A 74 -9.82 1.64 -14.63
C GLU A 74 -10.28 1.68 -13.17
N ARG A 75 -11.55 2.02 -12.92
CA ARG A 75 -12.12 2.00 -11.55
C ARG A 75 -12.14 0.59 -10.95
N LEU A 76 -12.54 -0.42 -11.74
CA LEU A 76 -12.61 -1.81 -11.27
C LEU A 76 -11.22 -2.41 -11.09
N LEU A 77 -10.28 -2.08 -11.97
CA LEU A 77 -8.87 -2.43 -11.84
C LEU A 77 -8.30 -1.85 -10.54
N ALA A 78 -8.52 -0.58 -10.25
CA ALA A 78 -8.08 0.01 -8.98
C ALA A 78 -8.71 -0.71 -7.75
N ALA A 79 -10.01 -1.02 -7.80
CA ALA A 79 -10.72 -1.65 -6.69
C ALA A 79 -10.33 -3.13 -6.44
N CYS A 80 -10.04 -3.90 -7.49
CA CYS A 80 -9.68 -5.33 -7.37
C CYS A 80 -8.31 -5.52 -6.70
N TYR A 81 -7.34 -4.69 -7.08
CA TYR A 81 -5.97 -4.78 -6.56
C TYR A 81 -5.78 -3.98 -5.26
N ASP A 82 -6.74 -3.15 -4.88
CA ASP A 82 -6.85 -2.56 -3.53
C ASP A 82 -7.38 -3.60 -2.51
N ARG A 83 -8.08 -4.66 -2.97
CA ARG A 83 -8.73 -5.68 -2.13
C ARG A 83 -7.88 -6.94 -1.89
N SER A 84 -6.82 -7.18 -2.65
CA SER A 84 -5.86 -8.27 -2.39
C SER A 84 -4.93 -7.90 -1.22
N GLN A 85 -5.47 -8.05 -0.02
CA GLN A 85 -4.84 -7.96 1.29
C GLN A 85 -3.80 -9.08 1.56
N THR A 86 -3.20 -9.69 0.53
CA THR A 86 -2.10 -10.66 0.65
C THR A 86 -0.83 -10.05 1.27
N GLY A 87 -0.75 -8.72 1.31
CA GLY A 87 0.31 -8.01 2.04
C GLY A 87 0.30 -8.27 3.55
N ALA A 88 -0.83 -8.56 4.19
CA ALA A 88 -0.89 -8.75 5.64
C ALA A 88 -0.25 -10.07 6.12
N ALA A 89 -0.36 -11.14 5.33
CA ALA A 89 0.24 -12.44 5.66
C ALA A 89 1.75 -12.46 5.37
N MET A 90 2.20 -11.92 4.22
CA MET A 90 3.64 -11.80 3.91
C MET A 90 4.36 -10.75 4.79
N MET A 91 3.66 -9.73 5.29
CA MET A 91 4.23 -8.76 6.26
C MET A 91 4.55 -9.36 7.62
N GLN A 92 3.95 -10.50 7.99
CA GLN A 92 4.33 -11.22 9.21
C GLN A 92 5.59 -12.07 9.02
N GLU A 93 5.85 -12.55 7.81
CA GLU A 93 6.97 -13.45 7.51
C GLU A 93 8.29 -12.70 7.26
N LEU A 94 8.23 -11.46 6.75
CA LEU A 94 9.41 -10.57 6.58
C LEU A 94 9.78 -9.79 7.85
N GLY A 95 9.06 -10.01 8.95
CA GLY A 95 9.38 -9.43 10.26
C GLY A 95 10.70 -9.92 10.85
N ASP A 96 11.18 -11.08 10.38
CA ASP A 96 12.43 -11.70 10.82
C ASP A 96 13.43 -11.80 9.64
N GLU A 97 14.54 -11.06 9.80
CA GLU A 97 15.85 -11.23 9.14
C GLU A 97 15.90 -11.41 7.60
N ALA A 98 15.52 -10.39 6.84
CA ALA A 98 16.07 -10.19 5.49
C ALA A 98 16.86 -8.87 5.43
N ASP A 99 18.13 -8.92 5.03
CA ASP A 99 18.95 -7.72 4.84
C ASP A 99 18.41 -6.92 3.66
N LEU A 100 18.20 -5.62 3.87
CA LEU A 100 17.70 -4.70 2.84
C LEU A 100 18.65 -4.66 1.63
N TYR A 101 19.96 -4.79 1.87
CA TYR A 101 20.96 -4.83 0.81
C TYR A 101 20.85 -6.10 -0.03
N ASP A 102 20.67 -7.26 0.60
CA ASP A 102 20.48 -8.53 -0.10
C ASP A 102 19.24 -8.50 -1.00
N ILE A 103 18.13 -7.90 -0.53
CA ILE A 103 16.91 -7.76 -1.33
C ILE A 103 17.15 -6.86 -2.55
N ALA A 104 17.91 -5.77 -2.39
CA ALA A 104 18.21 -4.84 -3.46
C ALA A 104 19.17 -5.44 -4.51
N GLU A 105 20.14 -6.24 -4.08
CA GLU A 105 21.10 -6.93 -4.96
C GLU A 105 20.50 -8.14 -5.67
N THR A 106 19.58 -8.85 -5.03
CA THR A 106 18.86 -10.00 -5.62
C THR A 106 17.73 -9.58 -6.57
N MET A 107 17.53 -8.27 -6.78
CA MET A 107 16.56 -7.80 -7.76
C MET A 107 17.04 -8.13 -9.18
N PRO A 108 16.22 -8.79 -10.00
CA PRO A 108 16.61 -9.17 -11.35
C PRO A 108 16.96 -7.95 -12.20
N GLU A 109 17.79 -8.16 -13.22
CA GLU A 109 18.16 -7.11 -14.16
C GLU A 109 16.96 -6.68 -15.04
N PRO A 110 17.01 -5.50 -15.69
CA PRO A 110 15.86 -4.90 -16.37
C PRO A 110 15.29 -5.71 -17.55
N GLU A 111 16.13 -6.49 -18.23
CA GLU A 111 15.69 -7.39 -19.31
C GLU A 111 14.84 -8.51 -18.72
N ASP A 112 15.30 -9.09 -17.61
CA ASP A 112 14.53 -10.06 -16.83
C ASP A 112 13.33 -9.44 -16.14
N LEU A 113 13.29 -8.16 -15.74
CA LEU A 113 12.13 -7.51 -15.10
C LEU A 113 11.02 -7.09 -16.09
N LEU A 114 11.35 -6.91 -17.37
CA LEU A 114 10.37 -6.73 -18.43
C LEU A 114 9.69 -8.06 -18.81
N GLU A 115 10.35 -9.18 -18.49
CA GLU A 115 9.90 -10.56 -18.72
C GLU A 115 9.41 -11.26 -17.44
N ALA A 116 9.83 -10.79 -16.25
CA ALA A 116 9.46 -11.30 -14.94
C ALA A 116 8.24 -10.54 -14.45
N GLU A 117 7.14 -11.28 -14.46
CA GLU A 117 5.79 -10.89 -14.07
C GLU A 117 5.63 -10.63 -12.55
N ASP A 118 6.74 -10.43 -11.83
CA ASP A 118 6.78 -10.56 -10.38
C ASP A 118 6.77 -9.18 -9.70
N ASP A 119 5.58 -8.72 -9.30
CA ASP A 119 5.43 -7.58 -8.39
C ASP A 119 6.05 -7.88 -7.00
N ALA A 120 6.35 -9.16 -6.70
CA ALA A 120 6.82 -9.63 -5.41
C ALA A 120 8.13 -8.94 -4.92
N PRO A 121 9.21 -8.78 -5.71
CA PRO A 121 10.45 -8.19 -5.22
C PRO A 121 10.30 -6.70 -4.86
N ILE A 122 9.56 -5.92 -5.66
CA ILE A 122 9.30 -4.50 -5.38
C ILE A 122 8.42 -4.35 -4.13
N ILE A 123 7.43 -5.22 -3.97
CA ILE A 123 6.60 -5.27 -2.77
C ILE A 123 7.45 -5.59 -1.54
N ARG A 124 8.32 -6.61 -1.62
CA ARG A 124 9.24 -6.99 -0.54
C ARG A 124 10.16 -5.82 -0.17
N LEU A 125 10.74 -5.15 -1.16
CA LEU A 125 11.62 -3.99 -0.92
C LEU A 125 10.88 -2.86 -0.19
N ILE A 126 9.69 -2.46 -0.65
CA ILE A 126 8.92 -1.38 -0.02
C ILE A 126 8.49 -1.76 1.40
N ASN A 127 8.06 -3.01 1.60
CA ASN A 127 7.69 -3.50 2.93
C ASN A 127 8.91 -3.53 3.86
N ALA A 128 10.07 -3.99 3.39
CA ALA A 128 11.32 -3.99 4.16
C ALA A 128 11.73 -2.56 4.54
N LEU A 129 11.64 -1.60 3.60
CA LEU A 129 11.90 -0.18 3.87
C LEU A 129 10.98 0.40 4.94
N LEU A 130 9.68 0.09 4.87
CA LEU A 130 8.69 0.55 5.86
C LEU A 130 8.93 -0.09 7.23
N SER A 131 9.21 -1.39 7.27
CA SER A 131 9.54 -2.11 8.50
C SER A 131 10.81 -1.58 9.15
N GLN A 132 11.87 -1.34 8.37
CA GLN A 132 13.11 -0.75 8.85
C GLN A 132 12.89 0.66 9.38
N ALA A 133 12.12 1.49 8.67
CA ALA A 133 11.78 2.84 9.13
C ALA A 133 11.04 2.81 10.48
N VAL A 134 10.12 1.86 10.69
CA VAL A 134 9.44 1.69 11.99
C VAL A 134 10.40 1.18 13.06
N LYS A 135 11.28 0.22 12.73
CA LYS A 135 12.29 -0.33 13.64
C LYS A 135 13.27 0.75 14.13
N GLU A 136 13.68 1.63 13.23
CA GLU A 136 14.59 2.75 13.50
C GLU A 136 13.87 4.02 14.01
N ASN A 137 12.53 3.97 14.21
CA ASN A 137 11.71 5.12 14.60
C ASN A 137 11.90 6.35 13.68
N ALA A 138 12.04 6.12 12.38
CA ALA A 138 12.13 7.18 11.39
C ALA A 138 10.81 7.95 11.26
N SER A 139 10.92 9.26 11.17
CA SER A 139 9.78 10.19 11.04
C SER A 139 9.31 10.38 9.59
N ASP A 140 10.26 10.40 8.66
CA ASP A 140 9.99 10.52 7.22
C ASP A 140 10.88 9.53 6.44
N ILE A 141 10.36 8.93 5.38
CA ILE A 141 11.13 8.26 4.32
C ILE A 141 11.06 9.15 3.08
N HIS A 142 12.21 9.44 2.50
CA HIS A 142 12.38 10.23 1.30
C HIS A 142 12.86 9.33 0.17
N ILE A 143 12.14 9.33 -0.95
CA ILE A 143 12.48 8.55 -2.13
C ILE A 143 12.62 9.52 -3.29
N GLU A 144 13.83 9.64 -3.82
CA GLU A 144 14.17 10.64 -4.83
C GLU A 144 14.91 9.99 -5.99
N ALA A 145 14.39 10.18 -7.20
CA ALA A 145 15.09 9.80 -8.42
C ALA A 145 15.73 11.03 -9.08
N PHE A 146 17.04 10.92 -9.31
CA PHE A 146 17.85 11.88 -10.04
C PHE A 146 18.01 11.44 -11.50
N GLU A 147 18.88 12.10 -12.25
CA GLU A 147 19.17 11.75 -13.63
C GLU A 147 19.78 10.34 -13.73
N THR A 148 20.80 10.05 -12.92
CA THR A 148 21.61 8.83 -13.02
C THR A 148 21.40 7.84 -11.89
N ARG A 149 20.81 8.26 -10.77
CA ARG A 149 20.67 7.45 -9.55
C ARG A 149 19.34 7.64 -8.83
N MET A 150 18.97 6.69 -7.99
CA MET A 150 17.81 6.78 -7.11
C MET A 150 18.26 6.62 -5.67
N GLN A 151 17.85 7.51 -4.79
CA GLN A 151 18.28 7.54 -3.40
C GLN A 151 17.07 7.37 -2.48
N VAL A 152 17.22 6.53 -1.46
CA VAL A 152 16.27 6.39 -0.35
C VAL A 152 16.93 6.90 0.92
N ARG A 153 16.30 7.87 1.57
CA ARG A 153 16.76 8.45 2.83
C ARG A 153 15.70 8.33 3.90
N MET A 154 16.12 8.25 5.16
CA MET A 154 15.23 8.28 6.31
C MET A 154 15.61 9.42 7.26
N ARG A 155 14.60 10.07 7.83
CA ARG A 155 14.79 11.05 8.91
C ARG A 155 14.68 10.34 10.25
N ILE A 156 15.82 10.03 10.85
CA ILE A 156 15.93 9.35 12.14
C ILE A 156 16.45 10.37 13.15
N ASP A 157 15.71 10.58 14.23
CA ASP A 157 16.02 11.59 15.27
C ASP A 157 16.29 12.99 14.69
N GLY A 158 15.51 13.37 13.66
CA GLY A 158 15.63 14.66 12.98
C GLY A 158 16.73 14.73 11.91
N VAL A 159 17.67 13.79 11.89
CA VAL A 159 18.79 13.74 10.95
C VAL A 159 18.42 12.91 9.73
N LEU A 160 18.68 13.44 8.53
CA LEU A 160 18.45 12.74 7.29
C LEU A 160 19.65 11.84 6.96
N ARG A 161 19.43 10.54 6.80
CA ARG A 161 20.46 9.54 6.51
C ARG A 161 20.11 8.79 5.24
N GLU A 162 21.11 8.53 4.40
CA GLU A 162 20.96 7.63 3.25
C GLU A 162 20.96 6.19 3.73
N ILE A 163 19.96 5.42 3.29
CA ILE A 163 19.76 4.04 3.73
C ILE A 163 20.04 3.05 2.60
N LEU A 164 19.67 3.43 1.37
CA LEU A 164 19.80 2.58 0.20
C LEU A 164 19.88 3.46 -1.06
N GLU A 165 20.68 3.04 -2.03
CA GLU A 165 20.72 3.62 -3.38
C GLU A 165 20.29 2.55 -4.42
N PRO A 166 18.98 2.31 -4.62
CA PRO A 166 18.52 1.32 -5.59
C PRO A 166 18.92 1.69 -7.02
N PRO A 167 19.04 0.70 -7.93
CA PRO A 167 19.23 0.98 -9.34
C PRO A 167 18.17 1.96 -9.87
N ARG A 168 18.62 3.04 -10.52
CA ARG A 168 17.75 4.12 -11.04
C ARG A 168 16.57 3.61 -11.89
N LYS A 169 16.75 2.49 -12.56
CA LYS A 169 15.76 1.84 -13.43
C LYS A 169 14.53 1.36 -12.66
N LEU A 170 14.64 1.11 -11.34
CA LEU A 170 13.52 0.69 -10.49
C LEU A 170 12.59 1.84 -10.08
N ALA A 171 13.00 3.10 -10.27
CA ALA A 171 12.21 4.25 -9.79
C ALA A 171 10.75 4.24 -10.27
N PRO A 172 10.42 3.98 -11.55
CA PRO A 172 9.03 3.95 -12.01
C PRO A 172 8.20 2.86 -11.31
N LEU A 173 8.79 1.71 -11.01
CA LEU A 173 8.13 0.59 -10.34
C LEU A 173 7.83 0.93 -8.87
N ILE A 174 8.84 1.46 -8.16
CA ILE A 174 8.69 1.87 -6.76
C ILE A 174 7.65 3.00 -6.63
N ILE A 175 7.72 4.01 -7.49
CA ILE A 175 6.75 5.12 -7.52
C ILE A 175 5.33 4.60 -7.78
N SER A 176 5.17 3.75 -8.80
CA SER A 176 3.87 3.14 -9.14
C SER A 176 3.31 2.35 -7.97
N ARG A 177 4.15 1.53 -7.32
CA ARG A 177 3.71 0.70 -6.19
C ARG A 177 3.26 1.54 -4.99
N ILE A 178 4.00 2.61 -4.66
CA ILE A 178 3.60 3.53 -3.59
C ILE A 178 2.29 4.25 -3.94
N LYS A 179 2.12 4.70 -5.18
CA LYS A 179 0.87 5.32 -5.64
C LYS A 179 -0.32 4.38 -5.52
N VAL A 180 -0.16 3.12 -5.89
CA VAL A 180 -1.19 2.08 -5.69
C VAL A 180 -1.55 1.96 -4.20
N MET A 181 -0.55 1.79 -3.33
CA MET A 181 -0.77 1.65 -1.88
C MET A 181 -1.50 2.85 -1.27
N ALA A 182 -1.25 4.06 -1.80
CA ALA A 182 -1.83 5.31 -1.32
C ALA A 182 -3.11 5.73 -2.08
N ARG A 183 -3.60 4.91 -3.01
CA ARG A 183 -4.77 5.19 -3.88
C ARG A 183 -4.65 6.47 -4.71
N LEU A 184 -3.45 6.69 -5.26
CA LEU A 184 -3.12 7.83 -6.11
C LEU A 184 -3.19 7.46 -7.60
N ASP A 185 -3.31 8.46 -8.46
CA ASP A 185 -3.31 8.27 -9.91
C ASP A 185 -1.89 7.98 -10.41
N ILE A 186 -1.69 6.79 -10.96
CA ILE A 186 -0.42 6.29 -11.49
C ILE A 186 -0.08 6.94 -12.84
N ALA A 187 -1.10 7.26 -13.64
CA ALA A 187 -0.93 7.87 -14.94
C ALA A 187 -0.55 9.35 -14.82
N GLU A 188 -1.10 10.05 -13.82
CA GLU A 188 -0.78 11.44 -13.57
C GLU A 188 0.55 11.60 -12.82
N LYS A 189 1.46 12.41 -13.38
CA LYS A 189 2.83 12.63 -12.86
C LYS A 189 3.22 14.11 -12.83
N ARG A 190 2.33 15.00 -13.29
CA ARG A 190 2.62 16.42 -13.53
C ARG A 190 2.16 17.33 -12.39
N VAL A 191 1.32 16.82 -11.49
CA VAL A 191 0.79 17.56 -10.35
C VAL A 191 1.15 16.85 -9.04
N PRO A 192 1.31 17.60 -7.93
CA PRO A 192 1.40 17.01 -6.60
C PRO A 192 0.20 16.11 -6.29
N GLN A 193 0.44 15.02 -5.57
CA GLN A 193 -0.62 14.12 -5.10
C GLN A 193 -0.39 13.76 -3.63
N ASP A 194 -1.47 13.72 -2.85
CA ASP A 194 -1.43 13.37 -1.43
C ASP A 194 -2.37 12.20 -1.14
N GLY A 195 -1.88 11.23 -0.36
CA GLY A 195 -2.60 10.01 -0.02
C GLY A 195 -2.27 9.53 1.39
N ARG A 196 -2.90 8.42 1.78
CA ARG A 196 -2.66 7.76 3.06
C ARG A 196 -2.60 6.26 2.89
N ILE A 197 -1.77 5.62 3.68
CA ILE A 197 -1.65 4.16 3.78
C ILE A 197 -1.81 3.80 5.25
N SER A 198 -2.76 2.93 5.57
CA SER A 198 -2.87 2.35 6.91
C SER A 198 -2.25 0.96 6.90
N LEU A 199 -1.21 0.77 7.72
CA LEU A 199 -0.43 -0.47 7.78
C LEU A 199 -0.44 -1.02 9.20
N ARG A 200 -0.22 -2.34 9.31
CA ARG A 200 0.06 -3.00 10.57
C ARG A 200 1.42 -3.69 10.46
N LEU A 201 2.41 -3.14 11.13
CA LEU A 201 3.81 -3.60 11.08
C LEU A 201 4.21 -4.07 12.48
N ALA A 202 4.67 -5.33 12.61
CA ALA A 202 5.03 -5.92 13.91
C ALA A 202 3.97 -5.71 15.02
N GLY A 203 2.68 -5.86 14.67
CA GLY A 203 1.56 -5.64 15.59
C GLY A 203 1.23 -4.16 15.88
N ARG A 204 2.06 -3.21 15.46
CA ARG A 204 1.83 -1.76 15.59
C ARG A 204 1.04 -1.23 14.39
N ALA A 205 -0.01 -0.46 14.68
CA ALA A 205 -0.78 0.22 13.62
C ALA A 205 -0.10 1.55 13.28
N VAL A 206 0.35 1.70 12.04
CA VAL A 206 1.05 2.88 11.55
C VAL A 206 0.18 3.56 10.48
N ASP A 207 -0.02 4.87 10.62
CA ASP A 207 -0.61 5.69 9.56
C ASP A 207 0.53 6.36 8.78
N VAL A 208 0.60 6.08 7.48
CA VAL A 208 1.61 6.68 6.61
C VAL A 208 0.92 7.71 5.72
N ARG A 209 1.39 8.96 5.77
CA ARG A 209 0.97 9.98 4.81
C ARG A 209 1.94 9.97 3.64
N VAL A 210 1.40 10.00 2.44
CA VAL A 210 2.18 9.94 1.21
C VAL A 210 1.99 11.22 0.44
N SER A 211 3.08 11.86 0.04
CA SER A 211 3.05 13.00 -0.87
C SER A 211 3.98 12.72 -2.03
N THR A 212 3.48 12.87 -3.26
CA THR A 212 4.28 12.82 -4.47
C THR A 212 4.38 14.22 -5.07
N LEU A 213 5.55 14.56 -5.59
CA LEU A 213 5.84 15.85 -6.21
C LEU A 213 6.51 15.63 -7.57
N PRO A 214 6.07 16.31 -8.64
CA PRO A 214 6.79 16.28 -9.91
C PRO A 214 8.20 16.84 -9.73
N SER A 215 9.18 16.18 -10.35
CA SER A 215 10.60 16.56 -10.36
C SER A 215 11.15 16.45 -11.77
N GLY A 216 12.29 17.11 -12.06
CA GLY A 216 12.83 17.18 -13.42
C GLY A 216 13.09 15.82 -14.09
N HIS A 217 13.42 14.79 -13.30
CA HIS A 217 13.78 13.46 -13.81
C HIS A 217 12.78 12.35 -13.44
N SER A 218 11.78 12.63 -12.58
CA SER A 218 10.78 11.66 -12.12
C SER A 218 9.80 12.32 -11.13
N GLU A 219 9.27 11.57 -10.17
CA GLU A 219 8.58 12.09 -8.98
C GLU A 219 9.48 11.97 -7.75
N ARG A 220 9.34 12.91 -6.83
CA ARG A 220 9.85 12.78 -5.45
C ARG A 220 8.71 12.31 -4.57
N ILE A 221 8.98 11.34 -3.71
CA ILE A 221 8.01 10.82 -2.77
C ILE A 221 8.51 11.06 -1.35
N VAL A 222 7.62 11.54 -0.50
CA VAL A 222 7.83 11.62 0.94
C VAL A 222 6.75 10.80 1.64
N LEU A 223 7.17 9.89 2.50
CA LEU A 223 6.31 9.09 3.36
C LEU A 223 6.50 9.57 4.80
N ARG A 224 5.47 10.11 5.43
CA ARG A 224 5.51 10.48 6.85
C ARG A 224 4.86 9.40 7.68
N LEU A 225 5.63 8.82 8.60
CA LEU A 225 5.17 7.76 9.48
C LEU A 225 4.59 8.38 10.76
N LEU A 226 3.35 8.06 11.06
CA LEU A 226 2.66 8.47 12.27
C LEU A 226 2.29 7.23 13.06
N ASP A 227 2.88 7.09 14.25
CA ASP A 227 2.50 6.04 15.18
C ASP A 227 1.12 6.35 15.77
N LYS A 228 0.15 5.45 15.57
CA LYS A 228 -1.20 5.59 16.16
C LYS A 228 -1.18 5.44 17.68
N GLN A 229 -0.15 4.84 18.27
CA GLN A 229 -0.05 4.63 19.72
C GLN A 229 0.46 5.85 20.49
N ALA A 230 1.19 6.77 19.83
CA ALA A 230 1.57 8.06 20.42
C ALA A 230 0.35 8.93 20.81
N GLY A 231 -0.86 8.56 20.34
CA GLY A 231 -2.12 9.27 20.53
C GLY A 231 -2.81 9.15 21.89
N ARG A 232 -2.25 8.44 22.89
CA ARG A 232 -2.76 8.56 24.28
C ARG A 232 -2.08 9.74 24.99
N LEU A 233 -2.34 10.93 24.49
CA LEU A 233 -1.95 12.16 25.16
C LEU A 233 -2.93 12.43 26.30
N ASN A 234 -2.44 12.42 27.53
CA ASN A 234 -3.19 12.98 28.64
C ASN A 234 -3.25 14.50 28.47
N LEU A 235 -4.43 15.09 28.73
CA LEU A 235 -4.65 16.54 28.61
C LEU A 235 -3.64 17.35 29.45
N SER A 236 -3.20 16.78 30.58
CA SER A 236 -2.16 17.31 31.46
C SER A 236 -0.79 17.47 30.79
N ASN A 237 -0.49 16.67 29.77
CA ASN A 237 0.82 16.61 29.12
C ASN A 237 0.91 17.54 27.89
N LEU A 238 -0.17 18.26 27.55
CA LEU A 238 -0.23 19.17 26.40
C LEU A 238 0.36 20.55 26.67
N GLY A 239 0.90 20.79 27.89
CA GLY A 239 1.57 22.03 28.25
C GLY A 239 0.64 23.24 28.41
N MET A 240 -0.65 23.00 28.70
CA MET A 240 -1.59 24.07 29.00
C MET A 240 -1.24 24.73 30.34
N ASP A 241 -1.44 26.04 30.43
CA ASP A 241 -1.42 26.74 31.70
C ASP A 241 -2.44 26.10 32.68
N PRO A 242 -2.10 25.91 33.97
CA PRO A 242 -2.99 25.25 34.93
C PRO A 242 -4.40 25.84 34.99
N GLU A 243 -4.55 27.16 34.82
CA GLU A 243 -5.86 27.82 34.81
C GLU A 243 -6.66 27.47 33.55
N VAL A 244 -6.00 27.44 32.39
CA VAL A 244 -6.60 27.07 31.10
C VAL A 244 -7.00 25.58 31.11
N HIS A 245 -6.14 24.72 31.62
CA HIS A 245 -6.42 23.29 31.79
C HIS A 245 -7.67 23.06 32.65
N GLY A 246 -7.74 23.68 33.83
CA GLY A 246 -8.88 23.54 34.73
C GLY A 246 -10.18 24.17 34.20
N ARG A 247 -10.09 25.17 33.30
CA ARG A 247 -11.27 25.68 32.57
C ARG A 247 -11.73 24.68 31.51
N LEU A 248 -10.81 24.11 30.74
CA LEU A 248 -11.12 23.15 29.69
C LEU A 248 -11.73 21.85 30.28
N GLU A 249 -11.17 21.30 31.35
CA GLU A 249 -11.70 20.13 32.07
C GLU A 249 -13.16 20.33 32.51
N ARG A 250 -13.49 21.49 33.07
CA ARG A 250 -14.87 21.81 33.44
C ARG A 250 -15.80 21.95 32.25
N LEU A 251 -15.30 22.44 31.12
CA LEU A 251 -16.10 22.61 29.90
C LEU A 251 -16.42 21.27 29.23
N ILE A 252 -15.45 20.36 29.15
CA ILE A 252 -15.65 19.03 28.53
C ILE A 252 -16.58 18.13 29.33
N GLN A 253 -16.75 18.37 30.64
CA GLN A 253 -17.68 17.64 31.51
C GLN A 253 -19.13 18.16 31.45
N LYS A 254 -19.41 19.27 30.75
CA LYS A 254 -20.78 19.79 30.63
C LYS A 254 -21.65 18.81 29.81
N PRO A 255 -22.94 18.63 30.18
CA PRO A 255 -23.83 17.68 29.50
C PRO A 255 -24.11 18.03 28.04
N HIS A 256 -23.99 19.31 27.67
CA HIS A 256 -24.18 19.79 26.31
C HIS A 256 -23.47 21.14 26.09
N GLY A 257 -23.00 21.38 24.87
CA GLY A 257 -22.32 22.61 24.45
C GLY A 257 -21.41 22.36 23.25
N ILE A 258 -21.00 23.44 22.58
CA ILE A 258 -20.06 23.37 21.45
C ILE A 258 -18.68 23.84 21.95
N ILE A 259 -17.65 23.03 21.71
CA ILE A 259 -16.24 23.41 21.92
C ILE A 259 -15.57 23.41 20.55
N LEU A 260 -14.94 24.53 20.18
CA LEU A 260 -14.22 24.69 18.93
C LEU A 260 -12.73 24.80 19.21
N VAL A 261 -11.96 23.76 18.84
CA VAL A 261 -10.50 23.81 18.86
C VAL A 261 -10.04 24.30 17.49
N THR A 262 -9.52 25.53 17.44
CA THR A 262 -9.15 26.19 16.19
C THR A 262 -7.64 26.44 16.12
N GLY A 263 -7.11 26.63 14.91
CA GLY A 263 -5.69 26.82 14.66
C GLY A 263 -5.27 26.36 13.25
N PRO A 264 -4.08 26.74 12.78
CA PRO A 264 -3.57 26.36 11.46
C PRO A 264 -3.23 24.86 11.35
N THR A 265 -2.98 24.35 10.14
CA THR A 265 -2.55 22.95 9.94
C THR A 265 -1.30 22.64 10.77
N GLY A 266 -1.28 21.52 11.48
CA GLY A 266 -0.18 21.11 12.35
C GLY A 266 -0.22 21.66 13.78
N SER A 267 -1.23 22.46 14.15
CA SER A 267 -1.35 23.05 15.50
C SER A 267 -1.83 22.07 16.60
N GLY A 268 -1.79 20.75 16.37
CA GLY A 268 -2.21 19.76 17.38
C GLY A 268 -3.69 19.76 17.77
N LYS A 269 -4.61 20.07 16.83
CA LYS A 269 -6.07 20.04 17.08
C LYS A 269 -6.67 18.64 17.14
N THR A 270 -6.02 17.68 16.46
CA THR A 270 -6.44 16.28 16.36
C THR A 270 -5.78 15.50 17.48
#